data_AF-A0AAW8L072-F1
#
_entry.id   AF-A0AAW8L072-F1
#
_cell.length_a   1.000
_cell.length_b   1.000
_cell.length_c   1.000
_cell.angle_alpha   90.00
_cell.angle_beta   90.00
_cell.angle_gamma   90.00
#
_symmetry.space_group_name_H-M   'P 1'
#
loop_
_entity.id
_entity.type
_entity.pdbx_description
1 polymer ?
#
loop_
_entity_poly.entity_id
_entity_poly.type
_entity_poly.pdbx_seq_one_letter_code
_entity_poly.pdbx_strand_id
1 'polypeptide(L)'
;NPDWGLDRIDQKNLPLDSAYSYLQTGSGTTAYIVDTGILSTHQQFSGRVLSGYTAISDGNGINDCHGHGTHVAGTVGGSTYGVAKNVSLVPIRILGCDGSGASSNVIAGLDW
;
A
#
# COMPACT_ATOMS: atom_id res chain seq x y z
N ASN A 1 -19.01 -0.62 -7.92
CA ASN A 1 -18.84 -2.05 -7.57
C ASN A 1 -17.38 -2.27 -7.22
N PRO A 2 -17.09 -3.08 -6.19
CA PRO A 2 -15.72 -3.47 -5.86
C PRO A 2 -15.06 -4.23 -7.03
N ASP A 3 -13.73 -4.28 -7.04
CA ASP A 3 -13.02 -5.24 -7.88
C ASP A 3 -13.22 -6.67 -7.34
N TRP A 4 -12.90 -7.66 -8.16
CA TRP A 4 -13.12 -9.07 -7.83
C TRP A 4 -12.38 -9.53 -6.56
N GLY A 5 -11.26 -8.90 -6.21
CA GLY A 5 -10.46 -9.28 -5.05
C GLY A 5 -11.19 -8.91 -3.77
N LEU A 6 -11.69 -7.67 -3.69
CA LEU A 6 -12.53 -7.22 -2.58
C LEU A 6 -13.85 -8.01 -2.50
N ASP A 7 -14.51 -8.22 -3.64
CA ASP A 7 -15.73 -9.06 -3.76
C ASP A 7 -15.49 -10.49 -3.25
N ARG A 8 -14.31 -11.06 -3.52
CA ARG A 8 -14.03 -12.43 -3.11
C ARG A 8 -13.88 -12.58 -1.60
N ILE A 9 -13.24 -11.65 -0.91
CA ILE A 9 -12.70 -11.91 0.44
C ILE A 9 -13.72 -11.82 1.58
N ASP A 10 -14.94 -11.32 1.35
CA ASP A 10 -16.00 -11.25 2.37
C ASP A 10 -17.03 -12.40 2.27
N GLN A 11 -16.91 -13.27 1.26
CA GLN A 11 -17.76 -14.44 1.05
C GLN A 11 -17.01 -15.78 1.11
N LYS A 12 -17.72 -16.89 1.40
CA LYS A 12 -17.11 -18.24 1.46
C LYS A 12 -17.07 -18.94 0.10
N ASN A 13 -18.20 -18.92 -0.61
CA ASN A 13 -18.43 -19.74 -1.80
C ASN A 13 -18.62 -18.85 -3.03
N LEU A 14 -18.28 -19.35 -4.21
CA LEU A 14 -18.65 -18.74 -5.50
C LEU A 14 -20.15 -18.97 -5.80
N PRO A 15 -20.78 -18.19 -6.72
CA PRO A 15 -20.21 -17.09 -7.52
C PRO A 15 -20.01 -15.80 -6.73
N LEU A 16 -19.26 -14.86 -7.29
CA LEU A 16 -19.09 -13.49 -6.78
C LEU A 16 -20.43 -12.73 -6.79
N ASP A 17 -20.63 -11.83 -5.81
CA ASP A 17 -21.91 -11.12 -5.63
C ASP A 17 -21.85 -9.62 -5.96
N SER A 18 -20.69 -9.11 -6.39
CA SER A 18 -20.46 -7.70 -6.71
C SER A 18 -20.62 -6.75 -5.51
N ALA A 19 -20.47 -7.24 -4.29
CA ALA A 19 -20.46 -6.47 -3.05
C ALA A 19 -19.16 -6.68 -2.27
N TYR A 20 -18.81 -5.70 -1.43
CA TYR A 20 -17.72 -5.85 -0.45
C TYR A 20 -18.17 -5.18 0.83
N SER A 21 -18.50 -6.00 1.82
CA SER A 21 -19.04 -5.62 3.11
C SER A 21 -17.95 -5.64 4.18
N TYR A 22 -17.80 -4.54 4.90
CA TYR A 22 -16.79 -4.40 5.95
C TYR A 22 -17.39 -3.65 7.15
N LEU A 23 -17.17 -4.19 8.35
CA LEU A 23 -17.58 -3.56 9.60
C LEU A 23 -16.50 -2.63 10.16
N GLN A 24 -15.26 -2.80 9.73
CA GLN A 24 -14.08 -2.09 10.20
C GLN A 24 -13.33 -1.50 9.01
N THR A 25 -12.66 -0.38 9.25
CA THR A 25 -11.95 0.37 8.20
C THR A 25 -10.43 0.38 8.41
N GLY A 26 -9.92 -0.21 9.49
CA GLY A 26 -8.52 -0.07 9.90
C GLY A 26 -8.20 1.27 10.56
N SER A 27 -9.22 2.01 11.00
CA SER A 27 -9.01 3.25 11.74
C SER A 27 -8.16 3.01 13.00
N GLY A 28 -7.13 3.83 13.20
CA GLY A 28 -6.22 3.72 14.34
C GLY A 28 -5.12 2.66 14.18
N THR A 29 -5.02 2.00 13.03
CA THR A 29 -3.90 1.10 12.71
C THR A 29 -2.99 1.70 11.64
N THR A 30 -1.77 1.19 11.56
CA THR A 30 -0.75 1.60 10.59
C THR A 30 -0.24 0.38 9.83
N ALA A 31 -0.16 0.48 8.51
CA ALA A 31 0.45 -0.51 7.64
C ALA A 31 1.73 0.05 7.03
N TYR A 32 2.84 -0.63 7.27
CA TYR A 32 4.15 -0.32 6.71
C TYR A 32 4.31 -1.08 5.38
N ILE A 33 4.50 -0.34 4.29
CA ILE A 33 4.57 -0.90 2.93
C ILE A 33 6.03 -0.90 2.49
N VAL A 34 6.66 -2.07 2.60
CA VAL A 34 8.07 -2.31 2.24
C VAL A 34 8.18 -2.64 0.76
N ASP A 35 8.43 -1.62 -0.07
CA ASP A 35 8.27 -1.72 -1.53
C ASP A 35 9.04 -0.61 -2.30
N THR A 36 8.58 -0.20 -3.49
CA THR A 36 9.14 0.86 -4.34
C THR A 36 8.80 2.29 -3.87
N GLY A 37 8.12 2.43 -2.73
CA GLY A 37 7.59 3.68 -2.19
C GLY A 37 6.08 3.82 -2.36
N ILE A 38 5.52 4.97 -2.01
CA ILE A 38 4.10 5.28 -2.25
C ILE A 38 3.97 6.69 -2.84
N LEU A 39 3.17 6.86 -3.89
CA LEU A 39 2.73 8.18 -4.34
C LEU A 39 1.70 8.76 -3.35
N SER A 40 2.17 9.50 -2.36
CA SER A 40 1.34 10.03 -1.26
C SER A 40 0.20 10.94 -1.70
N THR A 41 0.35 11.59 -2.85
CA THR A 41 -0.66 12.50 -3.44
C THR A 41 -1.76 11.76 -4.21
N HIS A 42 -1.69 10.43 -4.33
CA HIS A 42 -2.71 9.66 -5.03
C HIS A 42 -4.07 9.79 -4.31
N GLN A 43 -5.14 10.03 -5.08
CA GLN A 43 -6.50 10.29 -4.56
C GLN A 43 -7.06 9.15 -3.70
N GLN A 44 -6.52 7.94 -3.83
CA GLN A 44 -6.91 6.77 -3.04
C GLN A 44 -6.56 6.89 -1.55
N PHE A 45 -5.59 7.71 -1.18
CA PHE A 45 -5.07 7.75 0.19
C PHE A 45 -5.55 8.95 1.01
N SER A 46 -6.02 10.02 0.36
CA SER A 46 -6.64 11.19 1.03
C SER A 46 -5.85 11.72 2.24
N GLY A 47 -4.50 11.78 2.13
CA GLY A 47 -3.62 12.25 3.20
C GLY A 47 -3.28 11.23 4.28
N ARG A 48 -3.69 9.96 4.14
CA ARG A 48 -3.36 8.88 5.10
C ARG A 48 -1.96 8.29 4.92
N VAL A 49 -1.19 8.74 3.92
CA VAL A 49 0.23 8.37 3.78
C VAL A 49 1.06 9.27 4.69
N LEU A 50 1.75 8.65 5.65
CA LEU A 50 2.62 9.32 6.61
C LEU A 50 4.06 9.36 6.10
N SER A 51 4.94 10.04 6.85
CA SER A 51 6.38 9.94 6.64
C SER A 51 6.88 8.51 6.85
N GLY A 52 7.96 8.15 6.18
CA GLY A 52 8.56 6.82 6.25
C GLY A 52 10.06 6.85 5.97
N TYR A 53 10.57 5.76 5.41
CA TYR A 53 12.00 5.53 5.19
C TYR A 53 12.32 5.24 3.72
N THR A 54 13.54 5.59 3.29
CA THR A 54 14.09 5.13 2.02
C THR A 54 15.53 4.67 2.18
N ALA A 55 15.84 3.51 1.62
CA ALA A 55 17.21 3.01 1.42
C ALA A 55 17.77 3.43 0.05
N ILE A 56 16.96 4.06 -0.81
CA ILE A 56 17.35 4.45 -2.16
C ILE A 56 17.82 5.90 -2.16
N SER A 57 19.10 6.09 -2.47
CA SER A 57 19.75 7.41 -2.52
C SER A 57 19.68 8.03 -3.93
N ASP A 58 18.47 8.22 -4.45
CA ASP A 58 18.22 8.80 -5.78
C ASP A 58 17.54 10.18 -5.74
N GLY A 59 17.31 10.73 -4.54
CA GLY A 59 16.64 12.02 -4.35
C GLY A 59 15.11 11.97 -4.40
N ASN A 60 14.49 10.83 -4.71
CA ASN A 60 13.02 10.69 -4.70
C ASN A 60 12.43 10.50 -3.31
N GLY A 61 13.28 10.31 -2.29
CA GLY A 61 12.80 10.08 -0.93
C GLY A 61 11.98 8.80 -0.85
N ILE A 62 10.81 8.88 -0.22
CA ILE A 62 9.81 7.81 -0.07
C ILE A 62 8.84 7.68 -1.25
N ASN A 63 8.92 8.59 -2.23
CA ASN A 63 7.97 8.63 -3.33
C ASN A 63 8.17 7.45 -4.28
N ASP A 64 7.06 6.91 -4.77
CA ASP A 64 7.08 5.84 -5.75
C ASP A 64 7.35 6.39 -7.16
N CYS A 65 8.30 5.78 -7.84
CA CYS A 65 8.64 6.05 -9.25
C CYS A 65 8.53 4.80 -10.14
N HIS A 66 8.10 3.67 -9.58
CA HIS A 66 7.85 2.43 -10.32
C HIS A 66 6.34 2.15 -10.43
N GLY A 67 5.60 2.28 -9.33
CA GLY A 67 4.15 2.06 -9.25
C GLY A 67 3.74 0.80 -8.46
N HIS A 68 4.67 -0.10 -8.15
CA HIS A 68 4.35 -1.36 -7.49
C HIS A 68 3.91 -1.11 -6.03
N GLY A 69 4.69 -0.33 -5.28
CA GLY A 69 4.36 0.02 -3.91
C GLY A 69 3.09 0.83 -3.77
N THR A 70 2.80 1.75 -4.70
CA THR A 70 1.53 2.48 -4.75
C THR A 70 0.35 1.53 -5.01
N HIS A 71 0.50 0.55 -5.90
CA HIS A 71 -0.53 -0.45 -6.17
C HIS A 71 -0.77 -1.34 -4.94
N VAL A 72 0.29 -1.86 -4.31
CA VAL A 72 0.22 -2.65 -3.07
C VAL A 72 -0.48 -1.84 -1.95
N ALA A 73 -0.06 -0.59 -1.72
CA ALA A 73 -0.69 0.30 -0.75
C ALA A 73 -2.16 0.58 -1.09
N GLY A 74 -2.50 0.66 -2.39
CA GLY A 74 -3.86 0.77 -2.91
C GLY A 74 -4.74 -0.41 -2.50
N THR A 75 -4.24 -1.64 -2.64
CA THR A 75 -4.95 -2.85 -2.21
C THR A 75 -5.09 -2.95 -0.69
N VAL A 76 -4.08 -2.49 0.07
CA VAL A 76 -4.17 -2.47 1.54
C VAL A 76 -5.20 -1.43 2.01
N GLY A 77 -5.10 -0.19 1.52
CA GLY A 77 -5.75 0.96 2.14
C GLY A 77 -6.27 2.03 1.19
N GLY A 78 -6.46 1.76 -0.10
CA GLY A 78 -7.14 2.67 -1.02
C GLY A 78 -8.63 2.85 -0.70
N SER A 79 -9.16 4.06 -0.89
CA SER A 79 -10.59 4.34 -0.65
C SER A 79 -11.51 3.49 -1.53
N THR A 80 -11.14 3.26 -2.79
CA THR A 80 -11.89 2.42 -3.74
C THR A 80 -11.44 0.97 -3.66
N TYR A 81 -10.14 0.72 -3.84
CA TYR A 81 -9.57 -0.63 -4.06
C TYR A 81 -8.98 -1.29 -2.81
N GLY A 82 -9.03 -0.60 -1.67
CA GLY A 82 -8.43 -1.08 -0.43
C GLY A 82 -9.36 -1.91 0.43
N VAL A 83 -8.78 -2.88 1.13
CA VAL A 83 -9.43 -3.68 2.17
C VAL A 83 -9.75 -2.81 3.39
N ALA A 84 -8.75 -2.08 3.92
CA ALA A 84 -8.84 -1.27 5.14
C ALA A 84 -8.85 0.23 4.79
N LYS A 85 -10.03 0.75 4.44
CA LYS A 85 -10.20 2.06 3.79
C LYS A 85 -9.81 3.30 4.61
N ASN A 86 -9.53 3.16 5.91
CA ASN A 86 -9.11 4.24 6.81
C ASN A 86 -7.82 3.91 7.58
N VAL A 87 -7.01 2.97 7.11
CA VAL A 87 -5.67 2.67 7.66
C VAL A 87 -4.67 3.78 7.32
N SER A 88 -3.73 4.05 8.22
CA SER A 88 -2.56 4.88 7.91
C SER A 88 -1.50 4.07 7.17
N LEU A 89 -0.87 4.65 6.15
CA LEU A 89 0.11 3.97 5.31
C LEU A 89 1.48 4.62 5.51
N VAL A 90 2.51 3.80 5.77
CA VAL A 90 3.90 4.27 5.91
C VAL A 90 4.75 3.64 4.81
N PRO A 91 5.33 4.42 3.88
CA PRO A 91 6.20 3.90 2.84
C PRO A 91 7.59 3.57 3.38
N ILE A 92 8.05 2.35 3.13
CA ILE A 92 9.42 1.88 3.38
C ILE A 92 10.03 1.55 2.02
N ARG A 93 10.67 2.54 1.40
CA ARG A 93 11.18 2.43 0.03
C ARG A 93 12.53 1.74 -0.01
N ILE A 94 12.54 0.50 -0.46
CA ILE A 94 13.71 -0.38 -0.53
C ILE A 94 14.09 -0.78 -1.97
N LEU A 95 13.23 -0.45 -2.94
CA LEU A 95 13.40 -0.73 -4.36
C LEU A 95 13.42 0.58 -5.17
N GLY A 96 14.25 0.62 -6.22
CA GLY A 96 14.38 1.74 -7.15
C GLY A 96 13.25 1.81 -8.18
N CYS A 97 13.37 2.75 -9.11
CA CYS A 97 12.35 2.99 -10.16
C CYS A 97 12.26 1.86 -11.19
N ASP A 98 13.23 0.94 -11.22
CA ASP A 98 13.24 -0.29 -12.01
C ASP A 98 12.69 -1.50 -11.23
N GLY A 99 12.18 -1.29 -10.01
CA GLY A 99 11.65 -2.34 -9.14
C GLY A 99 12.73 -3.19 -8.48
N SER A 100 14.01 -2.82 -8.57
CA SER A 100 15.13 -3.60 -8.05
C SER A 100 15.80 -2.94 -6.83
N GLY A 101 16.42 -3.75 -5.98
CA GLY A 101 17.14 -3.26 -4.81
C GLY A 101 18.04 -4.35 -4.19
N ALA A 102 19.05 -3.93 -3.44
CA ALA A 102 19.95 -4.85 -2.76
C ALA A 102 19.26 -5.49 -1.55
N SER A 103 19.61 -6.74 -1.20
CA SER A 103 19.09 -7.38 0.01
C SER A 103 19.39 -6.59 1.29
N SER A 104 20.51 -5.85 1.32
CA SER A 104 20.85 -4.93 2.41
C SER A 104 19.82 -3.80 2.57
N ASN A 105 19.20 -3.34 1.48
CA ASN A 105 18.15 -2.32 1.54
C ASN A 105 16.90 -2.88 2.19
N VAL A 106 16.54 -4.13 1.86
CA VAL A 106 15.41 -4.83 2.47
C VAL A 106 15.61 -4.94 3.97
N ILE A 107 16.79 -5.39 4.41
CA ILE A 107 17.14 -5.51 5.83
C ILE A 107 17.05 -4.14 6.52
N ALA A 108 17.66 -3.10 5.94
CA ALA A 108 17.61 -1.75 6.50
C ALA A 108 16.18 -1.20 6.61
N GLY A 109 15.30 -1.53 5.67
CA GLY A 109 13.89 -1.16 5.74
C GLY A 109 13.09 -1.92 6.80
N LEU A 110 13.45 -3.17 7.10
CA LEU A 110 12.82 -3.97 8.16
C LEU A 110 13.30 -3.58 9.56
N ASP A 111 14.54 -3.08 9.67
CA ASP A 111 15.12 -2.62 10.94
C ASP A 111 14.63 -1.23 11.38
N TRP A 112 14.14 -0.40 10.45
CA TRP A 112 13.58 0.94 10.73
C TRP A 112 12.22 0.88 11.42
#